data_AF-A0AAN8G1Y5-F1
#
_entry.id   AF-A0AAN8G1Y5-F1
#
_cell.length_a   1.000
_cell.length_b   1.000
_cell.length_c   1.000
_cell.angle_alpha   90.00
_cell.angle_beta   90.00
_cell.angle_gamma   90.00
#
_symmetry.space_group_name_H-M   'P 1'
#
loop_
_entity.id
_entity.type
_entity.pdbx_description
1 polymer ?
#
loop_
_entity_poly.entity_id
_entity_poly.type
_entity_poly.pdbx_seq_one_letter_code
_entity_poly.pdbx_strand_id
1 'polypeptide(L)'
;MWVDAKKQTFRLTEEKVCKFLTLRKFILESNSINLLSLQRFAGKIISFSLAVPGAKFFASECFNAISMLSASKEFERLLSLELREEIVFWGFLSDWQGSKQWVKEEHLVLCLSTDASNFKWGAEFILNSKKQYFGDYWRSSEIDYPIMIKEALALLRALICIRHDVKDYRLDVNIDNKPLLDSWKKQGSRSSILNNTLKDIYFILQEFNIHMNLVFIPSSDNPADGPSRAFLKSDACLSDLAFKRVDIIFGPHTIDLMSLDCNAMKGRDGVTLPHYTPYSTPNTSGINVFAQSISSHENTYAFPPFNMISAVINLIKQKQINFTLIVPAISPIPVWFPQISLANQIVVLAYKGDKNIMLYPSKGGFRKDKFGLPWNLWIVRFCFQTRKENLFNFGPVFFRTPVLRHHSMLLIGDSIVRSIVNMSGIKVFSIPGASILDISRNLINLAQSVSCIFLYIHVGINVNRTHFEFEQLAQCFRDFDILRNVLNDLFKSSTIFLSSVLKTSEVDINARVSLVNKNLARMASANSWYLIRHNNIGSVDLADGTHLNEVGARKLLQNFLELEKL
;
A
#
# COMPACT_ATOMS: atom_id res chain seq x y z
N MET A 1 -48.98 11.77 12.45
CA MET A 1 -48.49 11.40 11.12
C MET A 1 -49.68 11.55 10.22
N TRP A 2 -49.49 12.20 9.08
CA TRP A 2 -50.54 12.40 8.10
C TRP A 2 -50.20 11.62 6.84
N VAL A 3 -51.24 11.22 6.11
CA VAL A 3 -51.12 10.66 4.77
C VAL A 3 -51.37 11.79 3.79
N ASP A 4 -50.36 12.15 3.01
CA ASP A 4 -50.50 13.08 1.90
C ASP A 4 -50.87 12.26 0.66
N ALA A 5 -52.16 12.16 0.34
CA ALA A 5 -52.65 11.39 -0.79
C ALA A 5 -52.20 11.96 -2.15
N LYS A 6 -51.95 13.28 -2.24
CA LYS A 6 -51.48 13.92 -3.48
C LYS A 6 -50.02 13.58 -3.76
N LYS A 7 -49.18 13.60 -2.72
CA LYS A 7 -47.77 13.21 -2.82
C LYS A 7 -47.54 11.71 -2.58
N GLN A 8 -48.60 10.98 -2.24
CA GLN A 8 -48.59 9.58 -1.82
C GLN A 8 -47.54 9.29 -0.73
N THR A 9 -47.42 10.16 0.29
CA THR A 9 -46.38 10.01 1.32
C THR A 9 -46.93 10.01 2.74
N PHE A 10 -46.24 9.28 3.63
CA PHE A 10 -46.44 9.42 5.07
C PHE A 10 -45.56 10.54 5.59
N ARG A 11 -46.15 11.53 6.27
CA ARG A 11 -45.44 12.71 6.79
C ARG A 11 -45.55 12.79 8.31
N LEU A 12 -44.42 13.04 8.96
CA LEU A 12 -44.40 13.38 10.39
C LEU A 12 -45.04 14.77 10.58
N THR A 13 -45.74 14.95 11.70
CA THR A 13 -46.28 16.27 12.06
C THR A 13 -45.16 17.12 12.66
N GLU A 14 -45.20 18.43 12.44
CA GLU A 14 -44.22 19.38 13.00
C GLU A 14 -44.09 19.21 14.51
N GLU A 15 -45.21 19.05 15.21
CA GLU A 15 -45.23 18.78 16.65
C GLU A 15 -44.45 17.50 17.04
N LYS A 16 -44.58 16.41 16.28
CA LYS A 16 -43.85 15.16 16.54
C LYS A 16 -42.36 15.34 16.28
N VAL A 17 -41.99 16.06 15.22
CA VAL A 17 -40.60 16.39 14.89
C VAL A 17 -39.99 17.23 16.00
N CYS A 18 -40.63 18.33 16.41
CA CYS A 18 -40.18 19.17 17.52
C CYS A 18 -39.98 18.38 18.82
N LYS A 19 -40.99 17.60 19.25
CA LYS A 19 -40.90 16.74 20.46
C LYS A 19 -39.80 15.68 20.37
N PHE A 20 -39.44 15.24 19.18
CA PHE A 20 -38.36 14.29 18.98
C PHE A 20 -37.00 14.98 19.04
N LEU A 21 -36.83 16.10 18.34
CA LEU A 21 -35.60 16.89 18.34
C LEU A 21 -35.27 17.47 19.72
N THR A 22 -36.27 17.86 20.51
CA THR A 22 -36.07 18.26 21.92
C THR A 22 -35.53 17.11 22.76
N LEU A 23 -36.10 15.90 22.62
CA LEU A 23 -35.60 14.71 23.33
C LEU A 23 -34.18 14.36 22.89
N ARG A 24 -33.90 14.43 21.58
CA ARG A 24 -32.55 14.23 21.02
C ARG A 24 -31.54 15.20 21.65
N LYS A 25 -31.86 16.50 21.68
CA LYS A 25 -30.99 17.54 22.23
C LYS A 25 -30.71 17.29 23.71
N PHE A 26 -31.75 17.02 24.50
CA PHE A 26 -31.62 16.65 25.91
C PHE A 26 -30.65 15.48 26.12
N ILE A 27 -30.75 14.43 25.29
CA ILE A 27 -29.86 13.27 25.39
C ILE A 27 -28.41 13.63 25.05
N LEU A 28 -28.19 14.45 24.02
CA LEU A 28 -26.85 14.81 23.55
C LEU A 28 -26.12 15.82 24.45
N GLU A 29 -26.88 16.60 25.23
CA GLU A 29 -26.35 17.53 26.24
C GLU A 29 -25.90 16.82 27.53
N SER A 30 -26.43 15.61 27.77
CA SER A 30 -26.02 14.76 28.87
C SER A 30 -24.84 13.86 28.49
N ASN A 31 -23.92 13.64 29.42
CA ASN A 31 -22.82 12.67 29.23
C ASN A 31 -23.27 11.22 29.47
N SER A 32 -24.33 11.04 30.26
CA SER A 32 -24.95 9.75 30.59
C SER A 32 -26.43 9.74 30.19
N ILE A 33 -26.97 8.55 29.95
CA ILE A 33 -28.37 8.34 29.62
C ILE A 33 -28.98 7.23 30.46
N ASN A 34 -30.17 7.50 31.02
CA ASN A 34 -30.98 6.48 31.67
C ASN A 34 -31.78 5.63 30.67
N LEU A 35 -32.13 4.43 31.11
CA LEU A 35 -32.86 3.44 30.32
C LEU A 35 -34.18 3.99 29.74
N LEU A 36 -34.95 4.72 30.54
CA LEU A 36 -36.27 5.22 30.15
C LEU A 36 -36.19 6.25 29.01
N SER A 37 -35.22 7.15 29.07
CA SER A 37 -35.02 8.19 28.04
C SER A 37 -34.61 7.55 26.72
N LEU A 38 -33.72 6.55 26.77
CA LEU A 38 -33.29 5.83 25.58
C LEU A 38 -34.40 4.96 24.99
N GLN A 39 -35.18 4.27 25.81
CA GLN A 39 -36.37 3.52 25.37
C GLN A 39 -37.42 4.43 24.70
N ARG A 40 -37.67 5.61 25.28
CA ARG A 40 -38.55 6.63 24.67
C ARG A 40 -38.02 7.09 23.31
N PHE A 41 -36.71 7.31 23.20
CA PHE A 41 -36.07 7.72 21.95
C PHE A 41 -36.20 6.63 20.87
N ALA A 42 -35.79 5.39 21.18
CA ALA A 42 -35.90 4.24 20.29
C ALA A 42 -37.35 3.95 19.88
N GLY A 43 -38.30 4.02 20.82
CA GLY A 43 -39.73 3.84 20.54
C GLY A 43 -40.28 4.88 19.55
N LYS A 44 -39.84 6.14 19.66
CA LYS A 44 -40.20 7.18 18.67
C LYS A 44 -39.62 6.87 17.30
N ILE A 45 -38.36 6.42 17.20
CA ILE A 45 -37.75 6.01 15.93
C ILE A 45 -38.58 4.93 15.23
N ILE A 46 -38.98 3.88 15.96
CA ILE A 46 -39.82 2.82 15.41
C ILE A 46 -41.17 3.36 14.93
N SER A 47 -41.79 4.27 15.70
CA SER A 47 -43.04 4.92 15.30
C SER A 47 -42.91 5.76 14.02
N PHE A 48 -41.69 6.18 13.65
CA PHE A 48 -41.41 6.96 12.45
C PHE A 48 -41.12 6.09 11.23
N SER A 49 -40.99 4.77 11.36
CA SER A 49 -40.59 3.87 10.26
C SER A 49 -41.46 3.90 9.01
N LEU A 50 -42.73 4.31 9.13
CA LEU A 50 -43.61 4.52 7.97
C LEU A 50 -43.30 5.81 7.21
N ALA A 51 -42.91 6.87 7.92
CA ALA A 51 -42.58 8.17 7.33
C ALA A 51 -41.11 8.23 6.89
N VAL A 52 -40.22 7.52 7.59
CA VAL A 52 -38.79 7.43 7.33
C VAL A 52 -38.48 5.98 6.98
N PRO A 53 -38.48 5.60 5.70
CA PRO A 53 -37.99 4.29 5.27
C PRO A 53 -36.60 4.03 5.87
N GLY A 54 -36.30 2.77 6.21
CA GLY A 54 -35.01 2.41 6.80
C GLY A 54 -34.74 2.93 8.22
N ALA A 55 -35.69 3.61 8.88
CA ALA A 55 -35.54 4.13 10.25
C ALA A 55 -34.96 3.11 11.24
N LYS A 56 -35.32 1.84 11.09
CA LYS A 56 -34.89 0.77 11.98
C LYS A 56 -33.38 0.50 11.93
N PHE A 57 -32.72 0.73 10.78
CA PHE A 57 -31.26 0.59 10.67
C PHE A 57 -30.53 1.54 11.63
N PHE A 58 -31.14 2.70 11.89
CA PHE A 58 -30.63 3.78 12.74
C PHE A 58 -31.23 3.75 14.16
N ALA A 59 -31.66 2.58 14.62
CA ALA A 59 -32.08 2.34 16.00
C ALA A 59 -31.24 1.24 16.70
N SER A 60 -30.35 0.58 15.96
CA SER A 60 -29.65 -0.61 16.43
C SER A 60 -28.72 -0.32 17.62
N GLU A 61 -27.99 0.80 17.60
CA GLU A 61 -27.14 1.18 18.73
C GLU A 61 -27.97 1.59 19.95
N CYS A 62 -29.11 2.24 19.71
CA CYS A 62 -30.08 2.51 20.78
C CYS A 62 -30.55 1.21 21.43
N PHE A 63 -30.91 0.18 20.66
CA PHE A 63 -31.36 -1.11 21.20
C PHE A 63 -30.25 -1.90 21.88
N ASN A 64 -29.02 -1.85 21.35
CA ASN A 64 -27.85 -2.45 21.99
C ASN A 64 -27.62 -1.83 23.38
N ALA A 65 -27.61 -0.50 23.47
CA ALA A 65 -27.43 0.20 24.74
C ALA A 65 -28.58 -0.06 25.72
N ILE A 66 -29.84 -0.12 25.26
CA ILE A 66 -30.99 -0.55 26.08
C ILE A 66 -30.78 -1.95 26.62
N SER A 67 -30.34 -2.90 25.79
CA SER A 67 -30.11 -4.29 26.19
C SER A 67 -29.03 -4.39 27.26
N MET A 68 -27.95 -3.61 27.14
CA MET A 68 -26.86 -3.63 28.11
C MET A 68 -27.27 -2.97 29.44
N LEU A 69 -27.93 -1.81 29.41
CA LEU A 69 -28.46 -1.14 30.61
C LEU A 69 -29.46 -2.02 31.36
N SER A 70 -30.32 -2.73 30.63
CA SER A 70 -31.29 -3.66 31.22
C SER A 70 -30.61 -4.83 31.92
N ALA A 71 -29.41 -5.22 31.47
CA ALA A 71 -28.64 -6.32 32.05
C ALA A 71 -27.74 -5.86 33.22
N SER A 72 -27.24 -4.62 33.22
CA SER A 72 -26.19 -4.18 34.15
C SER A 72 -26.67 -3.72 35.53
N LYS A 73 -27.99 -3.67 35.79
CA LYS A 73 -28.59 -3.01 36.99
C LYS A 73 -28.16 -1.54 37.17
N GLU A 74 -27.49 -0.94 36.19
CA GLU A 74 -27.07 0.46 36.24
C GLU A 74 -28.26 1.38 35.94
N PHE A 75 -28.32 2.51 36.64
CA PHE A 75 -29.36 3.52 36.41
C PHE A 75 -29.11 4.34 35.15
N GLU A 76 -27.84 4.57 34.82
CA GLU A 76 -27.40 5.35 33.66
C GLU A 76 -26.10 4.80 33.08
N ARG A 77 -25.86 5.08 31.80
CA ARG A 77 -24.62 4.72 31.11
C ARG A 77 -24.08 5.91 30.33
N LEU A 78 -22.76 6.04 30.29
CA LEU A 78 -22.08 6.96 29.38
C LEU A 78 -22.47 6.69 27.92
N LEU A 79 -22.71 7.76 27.15
CA LEU A 79 -22.93 7.61 25.72
C LEU A 79 -21.63 7.15 25.04
N SER A 80 -21.68 5.99 24.40
CA SER A 80 -20.59 5.59 23.51
C SER A 80 -20.55 6.50 22.28
N LEU A 81 -19.41 6.52 21.57
CA LEU A 81 -19.27 7.31 20.35
C LEU A 81 -20.31 6.88 19.30
N GLU A 82 -20.50 5.58 19.12
CA GLU A 82 -21.42 5.00 18.13
C GLU A 82 -22.88 5.33 18.44
N LEU A 83 -23.28 5.23 19.71
CA LEU A 83 -24.62 5.63 20.14
C LEU A 83 -24.85 7.13 19.92
N ARG A 84 -23.85 7.94 20.24
CA ARG A 84 -23.92 9.39 20.06
C ARG A 84 -24.04 9.75 18.58
N GLU A 85 -23.27 9.13 17.70
CA GLU A 85 -23.35 9.32 16.25
C GLU A 85 -24.74 8.93 15.70
N GLU A 86 -25.31 7.81 16.15
CA GLU A 86 -26.66 7.40 15.74
C GLU A 86 -27.73 8.39 16.20
N ILE A 87 -27.63 8.93 17.42
CA ILE A 87 -28.54 9.97 17.90
C ILE A 87 -28.34 11.28 17.14
N VAL A 88 -27.09 11.64 16.81
CA VAL A 88 -26.76 12.82 16.02
C VAL A 88 -27.39 12.73 14.63
N PHE A 89 -27.32 11.57 13.96
CA PHE A 89 -27.88 11.32 12.63
C PHE A 89 -29.34 11.78 12.52
N TRP A 90 -30.16 11.50 13.54
CA TRP A 90 -31.57 11.88 13.55
C TRP A 90 -31.85 13.39 13.59
N GLY A 91 -30.81 14.23 13.66
CA GLY A 91 -30.92 15.67 13.48
C GLY A 91 -31.49 16.07 12.12
N PHE A 92 -31.34 15.24 11.08
CA PHE A 92 -31.81 15.52 9.71
C PHE A 92 -33.31 15.91 9.64
N LEU A 93 -34.12 15.50 10.62
CA LEU A 93 -35.53 15.83 10.70
C LEU A 93 -35.82 17.34 10.80
N SER A 94 -34.85 18.18 11.22
CA SER A 94 -35.02 19.65 11.22
C SER A 94 -35.27 20.21 9.83
N ASP A 95 -34.56 19.68 8.84
CA ASP A 95 -34.53 20.20 7.46
C ASP A 95 -35.29 19.27 6.50
N TRP A 96 -35.96 18.25 7.03
CA TRP A 96 -36.61 17.23 6.23
C TRP A 96 -37.93 17.72 5.64
N GLN A 97 -37.94 18.01 4.33
CA GLN A 97 -39.13 18.48 3.61
C GLN A 97 -40.07 17.37 3.10
N GLY A 98 -39.74 16.11 3.41
CA GLY A 98 -40.66 14.98 3.43
C GLY A 98 -41.38 14.67 2.12
N SER A 99 -40.68 14.10 1.14
CA SER A 99 -41.21 13.10 0.20
C SER A 99 -40.20 12.83 -0.91
N LYS A 100 -39.86 11.57 -1.17
CA LYS A 100 -39.30 11.17 -2.47
C LYS A 100 -40.42 10.82 -3.43
N GLN A 101 -40.22 11.13 -4.70
CA GLN A 101 -41.12 10.66 -5.76
C GLN A 101 -41.16 9.14 -5.73
N TRP A 102 -42.35 8.59 -5.94
CA TRP A 102 -42.50 7.14 -6.10
C TRP A 102 -41.70 6.72 -7.33
N VAL A 103 -41.03 5.57 -7.24
CA VAL A 103 -40.42 4.95 -8.42
C VAL A 103 -41.55 4.63 -9.39
N LYS A 104 -41.35 4.92 -10.68
CA LYS A 104 -42.34 4.62 -11.72
C LYS A 104 -42.72 3.14 -11.66
N GLU A 105 -44.02 2.84 -11.76
CA GLU A 105 -44.53 1.45 -11.82
C GLU A 105 -44.17 0.74 -13.14
N GLU A 106 -43.71 1.47 -14.16
CA GLU A 106 -43.09 0.90 -15.34
C GLU A 106 -41.69 0.38 -15.00
N HIS A 107 -41.46 -0.94 -15.12
CA HIS A 107 -40.27 -1.58 -14.58
C HIS A 107 -39.48 -2.34 -15.64
N LEU A 108 -38.23 -1.91 -15.87
CA LEU A 108 -37.17 -2.81 -16.31
C LEU A 108 -36.59 -3.47 -15.04
N VAL A 109 -36.86 -4.75 -14.84
CA VAL A 109 -36.26 -5.50 -13.72
C VAL A 109 -34.83 -5.85 -14.13
N LEU A 110 -33.87 -5.18 -13.50
CA LEU A 110 -32.47 -5.52 -13.63
C LEU A 110 -32.11 -6.58 -12.58
N CYS A 111 -31.29 -7.55 -12.98
CA CYS A 111 -30.86 -8.63 -12.10
C CYS A 111 -29.39 -8.45 -11.72
N LEU A 112 -29.14 -8.38 -10.43
CA LEU A 112 -27.80 -8.43 -9.84
C LEU A 112 -27.70 -9.72 -9.03
N SER A 113 -26.57 -10.39 -9.09
CA SER A 113 -26.23 -11.49 -8.19
C SER A 113 -24.90 -11.17 -7.52
N THR A 114 -24.79 -11.41 -6.23
CA THR A 114 -23.56 -11.16 -5.47
C THR A 114 -23.15 -12.38 -4.67
N ASP A 115 -21.85 -12.51 -4.44
CA ASP A 115 -21.30 -13.59 -3.63
C ASP A 115 -19.97 -13.17 -3.00
N ALA A 116 -19.65 -13.78 -1.85
CA ALA A 116 -18.38 -13.58 -1.17
C ALA A 116 -17.67 -14.91 -0.91
N SER A 117 -16.38 -14.94 -1.25
CA SER A 117 -15.49 -16.01 -0.81
C SER A 117 -14.60 -15.54 0.35
N ASN A 118 -13.73 -16.43 0.83
CA ASN A 118 -12.77 -16.08 1.88
C ASN A 118 -11.76 -14.99 1.47
N PHE A 119 -11.50 -14.81 0.17
CA PHE A 119 -10.42 -13.93 -0.33
C PHE A 119 -10.88 -12.88 -1.35
N LYS A 120 -12.08 -12.98 -1.90
CA LYS A 120 -12.58 -12.09 -2.95
C LYS A 120 -14.11 -12.00 -2.92
N TRP A 121 -14.67 -10.87 -3.36
CA TRP A 121 -16.10 -10.76 -3.68
C TRP A 121 -16.32 -10.79 -5.20
N GLY A 122 -17.51 -11.21 -5.60
CA GLY A 122 -17.92 -11.26 -6.99
C GLY A 122 -19.34 -10.78 -7.18
N ALA A 123 -19.63 -10.31 -8.38
CA ALA A 123 -20.98 -10.02 -8.81
C ALA A 123 -21.18 -10.30 -10.30
N GLU A 124 -22.41 -10.70 -10.67
CA GLU A 124 -22.90 -10.72 -12.04
C GLU A 124 -24.07 -9.74 -12.15
N PHE A 125 -24.01 -8.84 -13.14
CA PHE A 125 -25.08 -7.90 -13.43
C PHE A 125 -25.55 -8.07 -14.87
N ILE A 126 -26.87 -8.10 -15.06
CA ILE A 126 -27.49 -8.27 -16.38
C ILE A 126 -28.16 -6.95 -16.77
N LEU A 127 -27.60 -6.30 -17.80
CA LEU A 127 -28.14 -5.07 -18.37
C LEU A 127 -28.33 -5.27 -19.88
N ASN A 128 -29.54 -5.04 -20.39
CA ASN A 128 -29.88 -5.19 -21.81
C ASN A 128 -29.43 -6.55 -22.40
N SER A 129 -29.71 -7.63 -21.66
CA SER A 129 -29.30 -9.01 -22.00
C SER A 129 -27.78 -9.25 -22.08
N LYS A 130 -26.95 -8.31 -21.63
CA LYS A 130 -25.50 -8.47 -21.53
C LYS A 130 -25.10 -8.70 -20.08
N LYS A 131 -24.26 -9.70 -19.88
CA LYS A 131 -23.67 -10.02 -18.57
C LYS A 131 -22.42 -9.18 -18.35
N GLN A 132 -22.34 -8.55 -17.19
CA GLN A 132 -21.16 -7.86 -16.69
C GLN A 132 -20.73 -8.53 -15.39
N TYR A 133 -19.42 -8.66 -15.22
CA TYR A 133 -18.83 -9.28 -14.04
C TYR A 133 -17.98 -8.25 -13.29
N PHE A 134 -18.13 -8.24 -11.97
CA PHE A 134 -17.38 -7.38 -11.08
C PHE A 134 -16.76 -8.21 -9.96
N GLY A 135 -15.73 -7.66 -9.34
CA GLY A 135 -15.16 -8.26 -8.15
C GLY A 135 -13.77 -7.75 -7.84
N ASP A 136 -13.40 -7.86 -6.58
CA ASP A 136 -12.06 -7.51 -6.13
C ASP A 136 -11.70 -8.35 -4.90
N TYR A 137 -10.41 -8.43 -4.60
CA TYR A 137 -9.90 -9.15 -3.45
C TYR A 137 -10.22 -8.39 -2.15
N TRP A 138 -10.40 -9.14 -1.07
CA TRP A 138 -10.54 -8.53 0.25
C TRP A 138 -9.23 -7.85 0.65
N ARG A 139 -9.33 -6.63 1.20
CA ARG A 139 -8.19 -5.95 1.79
C ARG A 139 -7.74 -6.71 3.04
N SER A 140 -6.49 -6.52 3.45
CA SER A 140 -5.95 -7.16 4.66
C SER A 140 -6.78 -6.86 5.92
N SER A 141 -7.45 -5.70 5.99
CA SER A 141 -8.34 -5.32 7.09
C SER A 141 -9.70 -6.03 7.09
N GLU A 142 -10.09 -6.66 5.98
CA GLU A 142 -11.41 -7.24 5.75
C GLU A 142 -11.35 -8.76 5.58
N ILE A 143 -10.14 -9.31 5.38
CA ILE A 143 -9.96 -10.73 5.06
C ILE A 143 -10.40 -11.65 6.19
N ASP A 144 -10.35 -11.19 7.43
CA ASP A 144 -10.75 -11.97 8.61
C ASP A 144 -12.20 -11.70 9.03
N TYR A 145 -12.94 -10.87 8.28
CA TYR A 145 -14.35 -10.65 8.58
C TYR A 145 -15.17 -11.95 8.41
N PRO A 146 -16.13 -12.20 9.33
CA PRO A 146 -17.11 -13.27 9.17
C PRO A 146 -17.79 -13.22 7.79
N ILE A 147 -18.08 -14.39 7.23
CA ILE A 147 -18.66 -14.52 5.88
C ILE A 147 -19.91 -13.64 5.69
N MET A 148 -20.80 -13.59 6.68
CA MET A 148 -22.01 -12.76 6.63
C MET A 148 -21.71 -11.25 6.42
N ILE A 149 -20.61 -10.73 6.99
CA ILE A 149 -20.20 -9.34 6.78
C ILE A 149 -19.64 -9.17 5.36
N LYS A 150 -18.85 -10.15 4.89
CA LYS A 150 -18.32 -10.15 3.53
C LYS A 150 -19.43 -10.21 2.47
N GLU A 151 -20.50 -10.97 2.69
CA GLU A 151 -21.69 -10.97 1.82
C GLU A 151 -22.35 -9.59 1.75
N ALA A 152 -22.52 -8.93 2.90
CA ALA A 152 -23.07 -7.58 2.94
C ALA A 152 -22.16 -6.56 2.21
N LEU A 153 -20.83 -6.69 2.39
CA LEU A 153 -19.87 -5.85 1.68
C LEU A 153 -19.85 -6.15 0.17
N ALA A 154 -20.00 -7.41 -0.26
CA ALA A 154 -20.11 -7.77 -1.66
C ALA A 154 -21.33 -7.10 -2.30
N LEU A 155 -22.49 -7.14 -1.61
CA LEU A 155 -23.69 -6.42 -2.02
C LEU A 155 -23.46 -4.91 -2.12
N LEU A 156 -22.91 -4.29 -1.07
CA LEU A 156 -22.62 -2.85 -1.05
C LEU A 156 -21.72 -2.44 -2.23
N ARG A 157 -20.62 -3.18 -2.44
CA ARG A 157 -19.65 -2.87 -3.49
C ARG A 157 -20.24 -3.05 -4.88
N ALA A 158 -21.01 -4.12 -5.09
CA ALA A 158 -21.69 -4.36 -6.36
C ALA A 158 -22.71 -3.24 -6.66
N LEU A 159 -23.49 -2.80 -5.67
CA LEU A 159 -24.40 -1.66 -5.81
C LEU A 159 -23.64 -0.39 -6.18
N ILE A 160 -22.51 -0.10 -5.52
CA ILE A 160 -21.67 1.05 -5.86
C ILE A 160 -21.22 0.94 -7.33
N CYS A 161 -20.78 -0.24 -7.78
CA CYS A 161 -20.29 -0.42 -9.16
C CYS A 161 -21.33 -0.09 -10.24
N ILE A 162 -22.61 -0.39 -9.98
CA ILE A 162 -23.71 -0.25 -10.96
C ILE A 162 -24.63 0.96 -10.69
N ARG A 163 -24.40 1.72 -9.60
CA ARG A 163 -25.34 2.74 -9.07
C ARG A 163 -25.86 3.73 -10.12
N HIS A 164 -25.03 4.09 -11.09
CA HIS A 164 -25.40 5.01 -12.17
C HIS A 164 -26.24 4.33 -13.26
N ASP A 165 -26.03 3.04 -13.51
CA ASP A 165 -26.78 2.25 -14.50
C ASP A 165 -28.18 1.87 -13.99
N VAL A 166 -28.36 1.84 -12.66
CA VAL A 166 -29.62 1.43 -12.01
C VAL A 166 -30.34 2.58 -11.29
N LYS A 167 -29.93 3.83 -11.54
CA LYS A 167 -30.57 5.01 -10.95
C LYS A 167 -32.04 5.08 -11.36
N ASP A 168 -32.93 5.29 -10.38
CA ASP A 168 -34.38 5.34 -10.56
C ASP A 168 -35.03 4.01 -11.02
N TYR A 169 -34.34 2.87 -10.88
CA TYR A 169 -34.84 1.54 -11.25
C TYR A 169 -35.18 0.64 -10.05
N ARG A 170 -35.96 -0.40 -10.35
CA ARG A 170 -36.09 -1.58 -9.50
C ARG A 170 -34.97 -2.58 -9.80
N LEU A 171 -34.32 -3.06 -8.75
CA LEU A 171 -33.23 -4.02 -8.82
C LEU A 171 -33.61 -5.27 -8.02
N ASP A 172 -33.73 -6.41 -8.71
CA ASP A 172 -33.83 -7.70 -8.04
C ASP A 172 -32.40 -8.22 -7.82
N VAL A 173 -32.06 -8.50 -6.56
CA VAL A 173 -30.72 -8.92 -6.17
C VAL A 173 -30.76 -10.32 -5.61
N ASN A 174 -30.10 -11.25 -6.28
CA ASN A 174 -29.96 -12.62 -5.85
C ASN A 174 -28.79 -12.76 -4.87
N ILE A 175 -29.07 -13.36 -3.71
CA ILE A 175 -28.09 -13.69 -2.67
C ILE A 175 -28.35 -15.11 -2.17
N ASP A 176 -27.32 -15.78 -1.66
CA ASP A 176 -27.43 -17.12 -1.06
C ASP A 176 -27.24 -17.11 0.47
N ASN A 177 -27.14 -15.92 1.07
CA ASN A 177 -26.98 -15.75 2.51
C ASN A 177 -28.32 -15.39 3.20
N LYS A 178 -29.00 -16.40 3.77
CA LYS A 178 -30.25 -16.17 4.52
C LYS A 178 -30.10 -15.22 5.72
N PRO A 179 -29.04 -15.28 6.54
CA PRO A 179 -28.84 -14.31 7.62
C PRO A 179 -28.82 -12.85 7.15
N LEU A 180 -28.12 -12.56 6.03
CA LEU A 180 -28.12 -11.24 5.40
C LEU A 180 -29.53 -10.83 4.96
N LEU A 181 -30.26 -11.73 4.28
CA LEU A 181 -31.64 -11.48 3.88
C LEU A 181 -32.54 -11.13 5.08
N ASP A 182 -32.42 -11.89 6.17
CA ASP A 182 -33.21 -11.68 7.38
C ASP A 182 -32.85 -10.36 8.07
N SER A 183 -31.57 -10.01 8.14
CA SER A 183 -31.10 -8.72 8.66
C SER A 183 -31.60 -7.54 7.82
N TRP A 184 -31.61 -7.68 6.49
CA TRP A 184 -32.17 -6.66 5.59
C TRP A 184 -33.69 -6.50 5.80
N LYS A 185 -34.45 -7.60 5.84
CA LYS A 185 -35.90 -7.59 6.07
C LYS A 185 -36.29 -7.00 7.43
N LYS A 186 -35.52 -7.32 8.48
CA LYS A 186 -35.70 -6.75 9.82
C LYS A 186 -35.22 -5.30 9.91
N GLN A 187 -34.45 -4.84 8.91
CA GLN A 187 -33.80 -3.55 8.85
C GLN A 187 -32.87 -3.31 10.04
N GLY A 188 -32.01 -4.28 10.36
CA GLY A 188 -31.03 -4.13 11.44
C GLY A 188 -30.24 -5.40 11.75
N SER A 189 -29.17 -5.21 12.52
CA SER A 189 -28.31 -6.29 13.03
C SER A 189 -27.74 -5.93 14.41
N ARG A 190 -27.48 -6.96 15.23
CA ARG A 190 -26.74 -6.81 16.50
C ARG A 190 -25.24 -6.60 16.29
N SER A 191 -24.71 -7.04 15.15
CA SER A 191 -23.32 -6.76 14.78
C SER A 191 -23.24 -5.33 14.25
N SER A 192 -22.51 -4.47 14.95
CA SER A 192 -22.36 -3.05 14.58
C SER A 192 -21.75 -2.91 13.17
N ILE A 193 -20.74 -3.71 12.83
CA ILE A 193 -20.12 -3.70 11.48
C ILE A 193 -21.14 -4.08 10.39
N LEU A 194 -21.92 -5.15 10.60
CA LEU A 194 -22.98 -5.52 9.64
C LEU A 194 -24.03 -4.42 9.56
N ASN A 195 -24.48 -3.87 10.69
CA ASN A 195 -25.49 -2.82 10.72
C ASN A 195 -25.02 -1.55 10.00
N ASN A 196 -23.75 -1.15 10.16
CA ASN A 196 -23.15 -0.04 9.44
C ASN A 196 -23.09 -0.33 7.93
N THR A 197 -22.72 -1.54 7.54
CA THR A 197 -22.76 -1.96 6.12
C THR A 197 -24.18 -1.88 5.54
N LEU A 198 -25.21 -2.27 6.31
CA LEU A 198 -26.62 -2.15 5.90
C LEU A 198 -27.06 -0.69 5.80
N LYS A 199 -26.57 0.20 6.69
CA LYS A 199 -26.78 1.66 6.58
C LYS A 199 -26.17 2.21 5.30
N ASP A 200 -24.95 1.79 4.95
CA ASP A 200 -24.27 2.21 3.72
C ASP A 200 -25.03 1.74 2.47
N ILE A 201 -25.51 0.49 2.46
CA ILE A 201 -26.40 -0.02 1.41
C ILE A 201 -27.64 0.87 1.31
N TYR A 202 -28.29 1.13 2.44
CA TYR A 202 -29.48 1.99 2.47
C TYR A 202 -29.19 3.39 1.92
N PHE A 203 -28.07 4.01 2.26
CA PHE A 203 -27.69 5.32 1.73
C PHE A 203 -27.50 5.31 0.21
N ILE A 204 -26.83 4.30 -0.35
CA ILE A 204 -26.69 4.16 -1.81
C ILE A 204 -28.05 4.01 -2.48
N LEU A 205 -28.93 3.16 -1.96
CA LEU A 205 -30.28 3.00 -2.51
C LEU A 205 -31.07 4.30 -2.46
N GLN A 206 -30.92 5.08 -1.38
CA GLN A 206 -31.56 6.37 -1.27
C GLN A 206 -30.98 7.38 -2.27
N GLU A 207 -29.66 7.58 -2.30
CA GLU A 207 -29.00 8.57 -3.16
C GLU A 207 -29.34 8.37 -4.64
N PHE A 208 -29.36 7.10 -5.10
CA PHE A 208 -29.63 6.75 -6.49
C PHE A 208 -31.09 6.35 -6.76
N ASN A 209 -31.96 6.49 -5.75
CA ASN A 209 -33.40 6.16 -5.85
C ASN A 209 -33.65 4.73 -6.39
N ILE A 210 -32.90 3.75 -5.87
CA ILE A 210 -32.95 2.35 -6.29
C ILE A 210 -33.94 1.60 -5.39
N HIS A 211 -34.92 0.93 -6.01
CA HIS A 211 -35.81 0.03 -5.28
C HIS A 211 -35.27 -1.39 -5.31
N MET A 212 -34.53 -1.77 -4.27
CA MET A 212 -33.91 -3.09 -4.17
C MET A 212 -34.84 -4.13 -3.54
N ASN A 213 -34.96 -5.28 -4.20
CA ASN A 213 -35.62 -6.47 -3.69
C ASN A 213 -34.62 -7.62 -3.59
N LEU A 214 -34.33 -8.08 -2.37
CA LEU A 214 -33.43 -9.20 -2.15
C LEU A 214 -34.17 -10.54 -2.33
N VAL A 215 -33.64 -11.39 -3.18
CA VAL A 215 -34.16 -12.73 -3.50
C VAL A 215 -33.15 -13.76 -3.04
N PHE A 216 -33.60 -14.73 -2.25
CA PHE A 216 -32.76 -15.87 -1.88
C PHE A 216 -32.69 -16.86 -3.04
N ILE A 217 -31.49 -17.30 -3.38
CA ILE A 217 -31.24 -18.43 -4.30
C ILE A 217 -30.29 -19.44 -3.66
N PRO A 218 -30.36 -20.73 -4.04
CA PRO A 218 -29.35 -21.71 -3.63
C PRO A 218 -27.95 -21.34 -4.13
N SER A 219 -26.90 -21.63 -3.34
CA SER A 219 -25.51 -21.33 -3.74
C SER A 219 -25.10 -22.00 -5.05
N SER A 220 -25.64 -23.19 -5.36
CA SER A 220 -25.39 -23.88 -6.65
C SER A 220 -25.87 -23.10 -7.86
N ASP A 221 -26.85 -22.22 -7.64
CA ASP A 221 -27.54 -21.48 -8.69
C ASP A 221 -27.07 -20.01 -8.71
N ASN A 222 -26.15 -19.62 -7.82
CA ASN A 222 -25.63 -18.26 -7.74
C ASN A 222 -24.56 -18.01 -8.82
N PRO A 223 -24.86 -17.19 -9.85
CA PRO A 223 -23.90 -16.95 -10.91
C PRO A 223 -22.69 -16.12 -10.45
N ALA A 224 -22.74 -15.51 -9.26
CA ALA A 224 -21.63 -14.77 -8.68
C ALA A 224 -20.56 -15.65 -8.00
N ASP A 225 -20.81 -16.97 -7.83
CA ASP A 225 -19.86 -17.92 -7.22
C ASP A 225 -18.54 -18.04 -8.02
N GLY A 226 -18.64 -18.10 -9.35
CA GLY A 226 -17.46 -18.08 -10.23
C GLY A 226 -16.63 -16.80 -10.06
N PRO A 227 -17.22 -15.61 -10.24
CA PRO A 227 -16.57 -14.33 -10.02
C PRO A 227 -15.93 -14.14 -8.63
N SER A 228 -16.57 -14.64 -7.56
CA SER A 228 -16.08 -14.52 -6.18
C SER A 228 -14.90 -15.47 -5.87
N ARG A 229 -14.70 -16.52 -6.68
CA ARG A 229 -13.65 -17.54 -6.47
C ARG A 229 -12.52 -17.47 -7.51
N ALA A 230 -12.73 -16.87 -8.66
CA ALA A 230 -11.72 -16.76 -9.70
C ALA A 230 -10.65 -15.71 -9.33
N PHE A 231 -9.37 -16.08 -9.43
CA PHE A 231 -8.25 -15.16 -9.28
C PHE A 231 -7.20 -15.38 -10.37
N LEU A 232 -6.57 -14.29 -10.82
CA LEU A 232 -5.59 -14.31 -11.90
C LEU A 232 -4.21 -13.96 -11.37
N LYS A 233 -3.18 -14.73 -11.74
CA LYS A 233 -1.79 -14.39 -11.41
C LYS A 233 -1.35 -13.04 -12.01
N SER A 234 -2.05 -12.57 -13.04
CA SER A 234 -1.83 -11.25 -13.65
C SER A 234 -2.23 -10.08 -12.76
N ASP A 235 -3.04 -10.30 -11.71
CA ASP A 235 -3.40 -9.26 -10.75
C ASP A 235 -2.30 -9.04 -9.69
N ALA A 236 -1.14 -9.67 -9.88
CA ALA A 236 0.01 -9.47 -9.02
C ALA A 236 0.49 -8.02 -9.08
N CYS A 237 0.91 -7.49 -7.93
CA CYS A 237 1.39 -6.14 -7.79
C CYS A 237 2.77 -6.11 -7.11
N LEU A 238 3.39 -4.93 -7.05
CA LEU A 238 4.59 -4.73 -6.24
C LEU A 238 4.24 -4.75 -4.75
N SER A 239 5.16 -5.20 -3.92
CA SER A 239 5.07 -4.97 -2.48
C SER A 239 5.27 -3.48 -2.15
N ASP A 240 4.74 -3.01 -1.02
CA ASP A 240 4.88 -1.62 -0.58
C ASP A 240 6.35 -1.16 -0.55
N LEU A 241 7.27 -2.04 -0.17
CA LEU A 241 8.71 -1.75 -0.15
C LEU A 241 9.26 -1.58 -1.57
N ALA A 242 8.88 -2.45 -2.50
CA ALA A 242 9.31 -2.37 -3.89
C ALA A 242 8.73 -1.13 -4.59
N PHE A 243 7.45 -0.81 -4.38
CA PHE A 243 6.84 0.39 -4.93
C PHE A 243 7.48 1.67 -4.37
N LYS A 244 7.76 1.73 -3.06
CA LYS A 244 8.49 2.87 -2.47
C LYS A 244 9.83 3.12 -3.16
N ARG A 245 10.57 2.07 -3.55
CA ARG A 245 11.82 2.23 -4.32
C ARG A 245 11.56 2.85 -5.70
N VAL A 246 10.53 2.39 -6.40
CA VAL A 246 10.11 2.96 -7.69
C VAL A 246 9.78 4.45 -7.52
N ASP A 247 9.01 4.78 -6.49
CA ASP A 247 8.57 6.14 -6.19
C ASP A 247 9.71 7.06 -5.71
N ILE A 248 10.75 6.53 -5.06
CA ILE A 248 11.96 7.31 -4.73
C ILE A 248 12.72 7.69 -6.01
N ILE A 249 12.81 6.79 -6.99
CA ILE A 249 13.61 6.99 -8.20
C ILE A 249 12.89 7.92 -9.19
N PHE A 250 11.61 7.70 -9.45
CA PHE A 250 10.86 8.40 -10.50
C PHE A 250 9.57 9.08 -10.04
N GLY A 251 9.27 9.04 -8.75
CA GLY A 251 8.11 9.72 -8.18
C GLY A 251 8.36 11.20 -7.86
N PRO A 252 7.41 11.86 -7.16
CA PRO A 252 6.17 11.27 -6.67
C PRO A 252 5.24 10.90 -7.84
N HIS A 253 4.75 9.67 -7.87
CA HIS A 253 3.76 9.25 -8.86
C HIS A 253 2.38 9.78 -8.44
N THR A 254 1.59 10.20 -9.42
CA THR A 254 0.29 10.84 -9.20
C THR A 254 -0.89 9.91 -9.50
N ILE A 255 -0.66 8.84 -10.26
CA ILE A 255 -1.70 7.90 -10.69
C ILE A 255 -1.09 6.52 -10.97
N ASP A 256 -1.80 5.45 -10.57
CA ASP A 256 -1.52 4.06 -10.94
C ASP A 256 -2.43 3.63 -12.08
N LEU A 257 -1.89 3.52 -13.30
CA LEU A 257 -2.74 3.32 -14.48
C LEU A 257 -3.39 1.95 -14.56
N MET A 258 -2.94 0.94 -13.80
CA MET A 258 -3.43 -0.43 -13.94
C MET A 258 -3.40 -1.19 -12.61
N SER A 259 -4.49 -1.10 -11.86
CA SER A 259 -4.66 -1.83 -10.61
C SER A 259 -6.13 -2.21 -10.39
N LEU A 260 -6.42 -2.93 -9.32
CA LEU A 260 -7.71 -3.05 -8.67
C LEU A 260 -7.71 -2.19 -7.39
N ASP A 261 -8.86 -1.97 -6.75
CA ASP A 261 -8.94 -1.18 -5.52
C ASP A 261 -8.14 -1.79 -4.38
N CYS A 262 -7.97 -3.12 -4.37
CA CYS A 262 -7.26 -3.84 -3.33
C CYS A 262 -5.73 -3.73 -3.43
N ASN A 263 -5.21 -3.50 -4.64
CA ASN A 263 -3.77 -3.53 -4.93
C ASN A 263 -3.26 -2.23 -5.57
N ALA A 264 -4.09 -1.19 -5.63
CA ALA A 264 -3.69 0.15 -6.01
C ALA A 264 -2.56 0.66 -5.10
N MET A 265 -1.52 1.20 -5.72
CA MET A 265 -0.35 1.70 -4.98
C MET A 265 -0.70 2.94 -4.14
N LYS A 266 0.06 3.14 -3.06
CA LYS A 266 -0.11 4.29 -2.15
C LYS A 266 1.00 5.30 -2.33
N GLY A 267 0.64 6.58 -2.37
CA GLY A 267 1.57 7.70 -2.39
C GLY A 267 2.38 7.81 -1.10
N ARG A 268 3.31 8.78 -1.07
CA ARG A 268 4.18 9.03 0.10
C ARG A 268 3.42 9.50 1.34
N ASP A 269 2.24 10.07 1.16
CA ASP A 269 1.28 10.47 2.19
C ASP A 269 0.46 9.28 2.74
N GLY A 270 0.62 8.08 2.17
CA GLY A 270 -0.15 6.90 2.53
C GLY A 270 -1.55 6.83 1.90
N VAL A 271 -1.93 7.83 1.10
CA VAL A 271 -3.19 7.86 0.37
C VAL A 271 -3.08 6.95 -0.85
N THR A 272 -4.15 6.23 -1.16
CA THR A 272 -4.18 5.38 -2.37
C THR A 272 -4.19 6.28 -3.59
N LEU A 273 -3.30 6.00 -4.55
CA LEU A 273 -3.26 6.76 -5.79
C LEU A 273 -4.61 6.60 -6.53
N PRO A 274 -5.09 7.64 -7.24
CA PRO A 274 -6.05 7.46 -8.30
C PRO A 274 -5.60 6.32 -9.21
N HIS A 275 -6.54 5.50 -9.68
CA HIS A 275 -6.20 4.33 -10.46
C HIS A 275 -7.30 3.91 -11.41
N TYR A 276 -6.90 3.15 -12.44
CA TYR A 276 -7.84 2.58 -13.40
C TYR A 276 -7.91 1.07 -13.28
N THR A 277 -9.15 0.57 -13.34
CA THR A 277 -9.50 -0.85 -13.21
C THR A 277 -9.99 -1.41 -14.54
N PRO A 278 -9.92 -2.74 -14.79
CA PRO A 278 -10.44 -3.33 -16.02
C PRO A 278 -11.98 -3.24 -16.16
N TYR A 279 -12.68 -3.13 -15.03
CA TYR A 279 -14.14 -3.03 -14.92
C TYR A 279 -14.51 -2.15 -13.72
N SER A 280 -15.78 -1.74 -13.60
CA SER A 280 -16.24 -0.87 -12.51
C SER A 280 -15.95 -1.48 -11.14
N THR A 281 -15.31 -0.71 -10.26
CA THR A 281 -15.06 -1.02 -8.85
C THR A 281 -15.34 0.21 -7.99
N PRO A 282 -15.55 0.07 -6.67
CA PRO A 282 -15.97 1.20 -5.83
C PRO A 282 -15.04 2.43 -5.85
N ASN A 283 -13.72 2.23 -5.90
CA ASN A 283 -12.72 3.29 -5.79
C ASN A 283 -12.00 3.61 -7.11
N THR A 284 -12.44 3.03 -8.22
CA THR A 284 -11.83 3.31 -9.53
C THR A 284 -12.01 4.76 -9.93
N SER A 285 -10.96 5.36 -10.50
CA SER A 285 -11.03 6.67 -11.15
C SER A 285 -11.47 6.58 -12.61
N GLY A 286 -11.59 5.37 -13.15
CA GLY A 286 -11.98 5.11 -14.53
C GLY A 286 -11.74 3.66 -14.94
N ILE A 287 -12.57 3.15 -15.84
CA ILE A 287 -12.47 1.78 -16.33
C ILE A 287 -11.65 1.72 -17.63
N ASN A 288 -10.85 0.68 -17.81
CA ASN A 288 -10.01 0.45 -18.98
C ASN A 288 -9.09 1.64 -19.30
N VAL A 289 -7.82 1.55 -18.90
CA VAL A 289 -6.79 2.58 -19.15
C VAL A 289 -6.74 3.08 -20.60
N PHE A 290 -7.01 2.23 -21.59
CA PHE A 290 -6.97 2.62 -23.00
C PHE A 290 -8.15 3.49 -23.44
N ALA A 291 -9.21 3.56 -22.64
CA ALA A 291 -10.35 4.44 -22.84
C ALA A 291 -10.20 5.78 -22.10
N GLN A 292 -9.13 5.96 -21.32
CA GLN A 292 -8.95 7.14 -20.46
C GLN A 292 -8.16 8.26 -21.15
N SER A 293 -8.48 9.50 -20.77
CA SER A 293 -7.69 10.68 -21.11
C SER A 293 -6.78 11.03 -19.94
N ILE A 294 -5.48 10.81 -20.12
CA ILE A 294 -4.46 11.05 -19.10
C ILE A 294 -3.80 12.40 -19.38
N SER A 295 -3.80 13.29 -18.39
CA SER A 295 -3.16 14.60 -18.51
C SER A 295 -1.65 14.46 -18.69
N SER A 296 -1.06 15.31 -19.54
CA SER A 296 0.40 15.37 -19.74
C SER A 296 1.18 15.80 -18.50
N HIS A 297 0.50 16.35 -17.50
CA HIS A 297 1.09 16.77 -16.23
C HIS A 297 1.20 15.63 -15.22
N GLU A 298 0.53 14.50 -15.47
CA GLU A 298 0.59 13.34 -14.58
C GLU A 298 1.99 12.72 -14.60
N ASN A 299 2.46 12.31 -13.42
CA ASN A 299 3.62 11.45 -13.29
C ASN A 299 3.15 10.01 -13.06
N THR A 300 2.99 9.29 -14.16
CA THR A 300 2.23 8.05 -14.18
C THR A 300 3.08 6.82 -13.85
N TYR A 301 2.49 5.86 -13.13
CA TYR A 301 3.05 4.53 -12.88
C TYR A 301 2.14 3.47 -13.48
N ALA A 302 2.69 2.37 -14.00
CA ALA A 302 1.91 1.13 -14.06
C ALA A 302 2.78 -0.12 -14.02
N PHE A 303 2.14 -1.18 -13.54
CA PHE A 303 2.63 -2.54 -13.59
C PHE A 303 1.60 -3.42 -14.30
N PRO A 304 1.62 -3.46 -15.64
CA PRO A 304 0.59 -4.16 -16.39
C PRO A 304 0.76 -5.70 -16.31
N PRO A 305 -0.33 -6.44 -16.52
CA PRO A 305 -0.24 -7.83 -16.97
C PRO A 305 0.75 -7.97 -18.12
N PHE A 306 1.59 -9.01 -18.10
CA PHE A 306 2.74 -9.09 -19.02
C PHE A 306 2.34 -9.11 -20.50
N ASN A 307 1.17 -9.66 -20.82
CA ASN A 307 0.58 -9.66 -22.16
C ASN A 307 0.11 -8.27 -22.61
N MET A 308 -0.07 -7.32 -21.69
CA MET A 308 -0.53 -5.95 -21.97
C MET A 308 0.61 -4.93 -22.06
N ILE A 309 1.86 -5.31 -21.76
CA ILE A 309 3.03 -4.42 -21.79
C ILE A 309 3.13 -3.67 -23.13
N SER A 310 3.00 -4.37 -24.26
CA SER A 310 3.11 -3.72 -25.58
C SER A 310 2.01 -2.69 -25.82
N ALA A 311 0.78 -2.99 -25.42
CA ALA A 311 -0.35 -2.08 -25.56
C ALA A 311 -0.14 -0.82 -24.71
N VAL A 312 0.35 -0.96 -23.48
CA VAL A 312 0.68 0.17 -22.59
C VAL A 312 1.80 1.02 -23.17
N ILE A 313 2.87 0.42 -23.70
CA ILE A 313 3.96 1.16 -24.37
C ILE A 313 3.41 1.96 -25.57
N ASN A 314 2.51 1.37 -26.36
CA ASN A 314 1.89 2.07 -27.49
C ASN A 314 1.00 3.24 -27.04
N LEU A 315 0.21 3.06 -25.97
CA LEU A 315 -0.60 4.13 -25.38
C LEU A 315 0.29 5.30 -24.94
N ILE A 316 1.39 5.02 -24.25
CA ILE A 316 2.33 6.04 -23.76
C ILE A 316 2.92 6.83 -24.93
N LYS A 317 3.34 6.14 -26.00
CA LYS A 317 3.88 6.79 -27.20
C LYS A 317 2.87 7.70 -27.89
N GLN A 318 1.62 7.25 -28.00
CA GLN A 318 0.55 8.04 -28.61
C GLN A 318 0.19 9.26 -27.78
N LYS A 319 0.20 9.13 -26.45
CA LYS A 319 -0.22 10.18 -25.52
C LYS A 319 0.91 11.13 -25.10
N GLN A 320 2.17 10.78 -25.36
CA GLN A 320 3.37 11.55 -24.97
C GLN A 320 3.37 11.94 -23.47
N ILE A 321 3.03 10.98 -22.61
CA ILE A 321 2.95 11.16 -21.16
C ILE A 321 4.21 10.65 -20.46
N ASN A 322 4.65 11.35 -19.41
CA ASN A 322 5.72 10.88 -18.53
C ASN A 322 5.26 9.61 -17.80
N PHE A 323 6.00 8.52 -17.92
CA PHE A 323 5.54 7.23 -17.44
C PHE A 323 6.67 6.34 -16.90
N THR A 324 6.41 5.68 -15.77
CA THR A 324 7.25 4.66 -15.14
C THR A 324 6.62 3.27 -15.30
N LEU A 325 7.26 2.41 -16.09
CA LEU A 325 6.79 1.06 -16.39
C LEU A 325 7.57 0.00 -15.63
N ILE A 326 6.87 -0.92 -15.01
CA ILE A 326 7.48 -2.12 -14.45
C ILE A 326 7.36 -3.26 -15.46
N VAL A 327 8.50 -3.81 -15.89
CA VAL A 327 8.56 -4.93 -16.86
C VAL A 327 9.47 -6.05 -16.38
N PRO A 328 9.14 -7.32 -16.67
CA PRO A 328 10.01 -8.44 -16.38
C PRO A 328 11.07 -8.63 -17.47
N ALA A 329 12.31 -8.90 -17.09
CA ALA A 329 13.39 -9.26 -18.01
C ALA A 329 13.36 -10.77 -18.28
N ILE A 330 12.58 -11.18 -19.27
CA ILE A 330 12.24 -12.59 -19.54
C ILE A 330 12.85 -13.12 -20.85
N SER A 331 13.03 -14.45 -20.90
CA SER A 331 13.49 -15.19 -22.07
C SER A 331 12.46 -16.26 -22.45
N PRO A 332 12.12 -16.45 -23.74
CA PRO A 332 12.65 -15.74 -24.91
C PRO A 332 12.30 -14.25 -24.91
N ILE A 333 13.09 -13.44 -25.62
CA ILE A 333 12.94 -11.98 -25.65
C ILE A 333 11.55 -11.62 -26.18
N PRO A 334 10.73 -10.87 -25.40
CA PRO A 334 9.39 -10.50 -25.85
C PRO A 334 9.39 -9.49 -27.00
N VAL A 335 8.31 -9.51 -27.78
CA VAL A 335 8.11 -8.59 -28.93
C VAL A 335 8.12 -7.11 -28.55
N TRP A 336 7.81 -6.78 -27.29
CA TRP A 336 7.83 -5.41 -26.79
C TRP A 336 9.23 -4.93 -26.38
N PHE A 337 10.21 -5.84 -26.26
CA PHE A 337 11.56 -5.50 -25.77
C PHE A 337 12.29 -4.45 -26.64
N PRO A 338 12.25 -4.49 -27.99
CA PRO A 338 12.84 -3.42 -28.79
C PRO A 338 12.20 -2.06 -28.52
N GLN A 339 10.94 -2.02 -28.10
CA GLN A 339 10.21 -0.77 -27.85
C GLN A 339 10.69 -0.04 -26.58
N ILE A 340 11.26 -0.77 -25.60
CA ILE A 340 11.84 -0.17 -24.39
C ILE A 340 13.25 0.41 -24.61
N SER A 341 13.89 0.14 -25.76
CA SER A 341 15.18 0.78 -26.12
C SER A 341 15.06 2.30 -26.29
N LEU A 342 13.85 2.80 -26.52
CA LEU A 342 13.53 4.22 -26.63
C LEU A 342 13.29 4.88 -25.26
N ALA A 343 13.40 4.13 -24.16
CA ALA A 343 13.24 4.67 -22.83
C ALA A 343 14.40 5.61 -22.49
N ASN A 344 14.11 6.66 -21.72
CA ASN A 344 15.13 7.58 -21.24
C ASN A 344 16.06 6.90 -20.24
N GLN A 345 15.51 6.04 -19.37
CA GLN A 345 16.27 5.32 -18.37
C GLN A 345 15.67 3.94 -18.10
N ILE A 346 16.53 2.97 -17.81
CA ILE A 346 16.16 1.62 -17.36
C ILE A 346 16.97 1.31 -16.12
N VAL A 347 16.29 0.92 -15.04
CA VAL A 347 16.90 0.58 -13.75
C VAL A 347 16.43 -0.80 -13.33
N VAL A 348 17.31 -1.63 -12.77
CA VAL A 348 16.90 -2.91 -12.18
C VAL A 348 16.23 -2.64 -10.83
N LEU A 349 14.96 -2.98 -10.69
CA LEU A 349 14.23 -2.91 -9.42
C LEU A 349 14.63 -4.06 -8.49
N ALA A 350 14.72 -5.25 -9.05
CA ALA A 350 15.04 -6.48 -8.33
C ALA A 350 15.63 -7.53 -9.27
N TYR A 351 16.46 -8.41 -8.72
CA TYR A 351 17.09 -9.50 -9.44
C TYR A 351 16.30 -10.79 -9.29
N LYS A 352 16.50 -11.71 -10.24
CA LYS A 352 16.06 -13.08 -10.14
C LYS A 352 16.55 -13.68 -8.82
N GLY A 353 15.63 -14.27 -8.05
CA GLY A 353 15.86 -14.85 -6.73
C GLY A 353 15.49 -13.93 -5.57
N ASP A 354 15.38 -12.62 -5.79
CA ASP A 354 14.96 -11.67 -4.76
C ASP A 354 13.55 -11.99 -4.30
N LYS A 355 13.33 -12.02 -2.98
CA LYS A 355 12.06 -12.37 -2.35
C LYS A 355 11.34 -11.12 -1.86
N ASN A 356 10.03 -11.25 -1.66
CA ASN A 356 9.15 -10.21 -1.12
C ASN A 356 9.05 -8.95 -2.01
N ILE A 357 9.32 -9.08 -3.30
CA ILE A 357 9.23 -7.99 -4.27
C ILE A 357 7.82 -7.86 -4.82
N MET A 358 7.16 -9.00 -5.06
CA MET A 358 5.82 -9.05 -5.63
C MET A 358 4.82 -9.68 -4.67
N LEU A 359 3.58 -9.22 -4.76
CA LEU A 359 2.43 -9.81 -4.09
C LEU A 359 1.56 -10.51 -5.14
N TYR A 360 1.26 -11.78 -4.91
CA TYR A 360 0.40 -12.59 -5.79
C TYR A 360 -0.94 -12.88 -5.11
N PRO A 361 -2.06 -12.80 -5.84
CA PRO A 361 -3.35 -13.20 -5.28
C PRO A 361 -3.37 -14.69 -4.94
N SER A 362 -4.08 -15.03 -3.87
CA SER A 362 -4.24 -16.41 -3.40
C SER A 362 -5.55 -16.58 -2.64
N LYS A 363 -5.88 -17.83 -2.28
CA LYS A 363 -7.04 -18.15 -1.44
C LYS A 363 -6.99 -17.55 -0.02
N GLY A 364 -5.85 -17.02 0.42
CA GLY A 364 -5.70 -16.30 1.68
C GLY A 364 -5.27 -14.85 1.47
N GLY A 365 -5.74 -14.21 0.39
CA GLY A 365 -5.38 -12.84 0.02
C GLY A 365 -4.04 -12.73 -0.71
N PHE A 366 -3.53 -11.52 -0.82
CA PHE A 366 -2.24 -11.26 -1.46
C PHE A 366 -1.08 -11.82 -0.62
N ARG A 367 -0.22 -12.61 -1.24
CA ARG A 367 0.93 -13.24 -0.59
C ARG A 367 2.23 -12.80 -1.24
N LYS A 368 3.24 -12.56 -0.40
CA LYS A 368 4.61 -12.32 -0.85
C LYS A 368 5.18 -13.53 -1.57
N ASP A 369 6.03 -13.27 -2.56
CA ASP A 369 6.76 -14.29 -3.32
C ASP A 369 7.88 -14.94 -2.49
N LYS A 370 7.54 -16.06 -1.84
CA LYS A 370 8.49 -16.80 -0.97
C LYS A 370 9.63 -17.48 -1.75
N PHE A 371 9.37 -17.85 -3.00
CA PHE A 371 10.33 -18.56 -3.85
C PHE A 371 11.27 -17.62 -4.61
N GLY A 372 11.06 -16.31 -4.47
CA GLY A 372 11.82 -15.28 -5.15
C GLY A 372 11.40 -15.08 -6.60
N LEU A 373 11.84 -13.97 -7.19
CA LEU A 373 11.51 -13.63 -8.56
C LEU A 373 12.16 -14.64 -9.53
N PRO A 374 11.42 -15.16 -10.50
CA PRO A 374 11.97 -16.05 -11.52
C PRO A 374 12.77 -15.33 -12.63
N TRP A 375 12.71 -14.00 -12.68
CA TRP A 375 13.41 -13.11 -13.63
C TRP A 375 13.77 -11.79 -12.96
N ASN A 376 14.67 -11.01 -13.56
CA ASN A 376 14.90 -9.64 -13.10
C ASN A 376 13.64 -8.81 -13.37
N LEU A 377 13.42 -7.81 -12.53
CA LEU A 377 12.34 -6.85 -12.68
C LEU A 377 12.95 -5.47 -12.93
N TRP A 378 12.50 -4.79 -13.99
CA TRP A 378 13.04 -3.50 -14.41
C TRP A 378 12.02 -2.40 -14.26
N ILE A 379 12.53 -1.21 -13.94
CA ILE A 379 11.85 0.06 -13.99
C ILE A 379 12.29 0.74 -15.28
N VAL A 380 11.34 1.07 -16.15
CA VAL A 380 11.59 1.69 -17.45
C VAL A 380 10.91 3.05 -17.45
N ARG A 381 11.69 4.12 -17.60
CA ARG A 381 11.21 5.49 -17.56
C ARG A 381 11.17 6.11 -18.96
N PHE A 382 10.01 6.68 -19.30
CA PHE A 382 9.83 7.54 -20.46
C PHE A 382 9.47 8.97 -20.00
N CYS A 383 10.13 9.97 -20.58
CA CYS A 383 9.94 11.39 -20.30
C CYS A 383 9.70 12.15 -21.60
N PHE A 384 8.60 12.91 -21.67
CA PHE A 384 8.16 13.63 -22.88
C PHE A 384 8.00 15.15 -22.67
N GLN A 385 8.46 15.70 -21.53
CA GLN A 385 8.37 17.14 -21.30
C GLN A 385 9.08 17.97 -22.38
N THR A 386 8.36 19.00 -22.82
CA THR A 386 8.67 20.00 -23.84
C THR A 386 10.09 20.54 -23.79
N ARG A 387 10.71 20.68 -24.98
CA ARG A 387 11.87 21.53 -25.24
C ARG A 387 11.72 22.89 -24.53
N LYS A 388 12.32 23.02 -23.35
CA LYS A 388 12.91 24.27 -22.89
C LYS A 388 14.39 23.99 -22.68
N GLU A 389 15.16 24.78 -23.40
CA GLU A 389 16.61 24.79 -23.61
C GLU A 389 17.47 24.17 -22.50
N ASN A 390 18.32 23.25 -22.94
CA ASN A 390 19.60 22.80 -22.38
C ASN A 390 19.67 22.47 -20.87
N LEU A 391 19.81 21.17 -20.59
CA LEU A 391 21.00 20.61 -19.94
C LEU A 391 21.01 19.08 -20.13
N PHE A 392 22.13 18.56 -20.64
CA PHE A 392 22.45 17.15 -20.91
C PHE A 392 21.83 16.54 -22.18
N ASN A 393 22.53 16.81 -23.27
CA ASN A 393 22.48 16.04 -24.50
C ASN A 393 23.03 14.62 -24.22
N PHE A 394 22.16 13.65 -23.96
CA PHE A 394 22.55 12.24 -24.06
C PHE A 394 22.31 11.81 -25.51
N GLY A 395 23.40 11.75 -26.29
CA GLY A 395 23.39 11.11 -27.60
C GLY A 395 22.98 9.63 -27.52
N PRO A 396 22.78 8.95 -28.67
CA PRO A 396 22.31 7.58 -28.69
C PRO A 396 23.27 6.71 -27.89
N VAL A 397 22.77 6.15 -26.78
CA VAL A 397 23.50 5.19 -25.96
C VAL A 397 23.65 3.93 -26.80
N PHE A 398 24.81 3.78 -27.44
CA PHE A 398 25.21 2.51 -28.03
C PHE A 398 25.28 1.48 -26.90
N PHE A 399 24.44 0.44 -27.00
CA PHE A 399 24.48 -0.73 -26.13
C PHE A 399 25.79 -1.49 -26.35
N ARG A 400 26.81 -1.11 -25.59
CA ARG A 400 27.90 -1.99 -25.16
C ARG A 400 28.23 -1.65 -23.72
N THR A 401 27.39 -2.08 -22.79
CA THR A 401 27.83 -2.26 -21.41
C THR A 401 28.79 -3.46 -21.38
N PRO A 402 30.05 -3.29 -20.94
CA PRO A 402 30.80 -4.45 -20.48
C PRO A 402 29.95 -5.09 -19.38
N VAL A 403 29.80 -6.42 -19.42
CA VAL A 403 28.97 -7.15 -18.45
C VAL A 403 29.50 -6.87 -17.04
N LEU A 404 28.87 -5.92 -16.34
CA LEU A 404 29.19 -5.60 -14.95
C LEU A 404 28.87 -6.81 -14.09
N ARG A 405 29.81 -7.21 -13.23
CA ARG A 405 29.57 -8.29 -12.28
C ARG A 405 28.75 -7.72 -11.12
N HIS A 406 27.55 -8.28 -10.91
CA HIS A 406 26.62 -7.82 -9.88
C HIS A 406 26.78 -8.64 -8.60
N HIS A 407 26.89 -7.95 -7.46
CA HIS A 407 26.94 -8.55 -6.14
C HIS A 407 25.91 -7.89 -5.21
N SER A 408 25.15 -8.67 -4.45
CA SER A 408 24.22 -8.11 -3.46
C SER A 408 24.98 -7.28 -2.40
N MET A 409 26.15 -7.76 -2.02
CA MET A 409 27.05 -7.08 -1.08
C MET A 409 28.47 -7.01 -1.65
N LEU A 410 29.06 -5.82 -1.61
CA LEU A 410 30.47 -5.57 -1.88
C LEU A 410 31.13 -5.07 -0.61
N LEU A 411 32.12 -5.79 -0.11
CA LEU A 411 32.94 -5.38 1.03
C LEU A 411 34.33 -5.03 0.54
N ILE A 412 34.74 -3.78 0.70
CA ILE A 412 36.10 -3.33 0.43
C ILE A 412 36.79 -2.91 1.72
N GLY A 413 38.05 -3.28 1.88
CA GLY A 413 38.80 -2.88 3.04
C GLY A 413 40.26 -3.30 3.05
N ASP A 414 40.91 -3.08 4.18
CA ASP A 414 42.31 -3.44 4.39
C ASP A 414 42.51 -4.95 4.65
N SER A 415 43.59 -5.33 5.34
CA SER A 415 43.89 -6.72 5.68
C SER A 415 42.86 -7.35 6.64
N ILE A 416 42.09 -6.55 7.38
CA ILE A 416 41.13 -7.03 8.38
C ILE A 416 39.97 -7.77 7.72
N VAL A 417 39.48 -7.28 6.57
CA VAL A 417 38.38 -7.91 5.83
C VAL A 417 38.80 -9.17 5.07
N ARG A 418 40.11 -9.47 4.97
CA ARG A 418 40.62 -10.64 4.25
C ARG A 418 40.11 -11.97 4.82
N SER A 419 39.87 -12.00 6.12
CA SER A 419 39.37 -13.18 6.84
C SER A 419 37.91 -13.54 6.51
N ILE A 420 37.20 -12.65 5.80
CA ILE A 420 35.82 -12.85 5.39
C ILE A 420 35.80 -13.64 4.07
N VAL A 421 35.38 -14.91 4.15
CA VAL A 421 35.28 -15.81 3.01
C VAL A 421 34.19 -15.32 2.05
N ASN A 422 34.42 -15.42 0.73
CA ASN A 422 33.40 -15.13 -0.29
C ASN A 422 32.21 -16.10 -0.14
N MET A 423 31.16 -15.65 0.56
CA MET A 423 29.87 -16.33 0.60
C MET A 423 29.08 -16.03 -0.67
N SER A 424 28.13 -16.89 -1.04
CA SER A 424 27.27 -16.65 -2.21
C SER A 424 26.57 -15.30 -2.11
N GLY A 425 26.85 -14.37 -3.02
CA GLY A 425 26.26 -13.02 -3.05
C GLY A 425 27.08 -11.92 -2.38
N ILE A 426 28.18 -12.26 -1.70
CA ILE A 426 29.12 -11.30 -1.08
C ILE A 426 30.44 -11.34 -1.84
N LYS A 427 30.93 -10.18 -2.28
CA LYS A 427 32.25 -10.04 -2.88
C LYS A 427 33.14 -9.22 -1.97
N VAL A 428 34.27 -9.81 -1.57
CA VAL A 428 35.25 -9.14 -0.71
C VAL A 428 36.47 -8.71 -1.53
N PHE A 429 36.86 -7.44 -1.40
CA PHE A 429 38.11 -6.87 -1.92
C PHE A 429 38.96 -6.40 -0.74
N SER A 430 39.93 -7.22 -0.36
CA SER A 430 40.94 -6.86 0.63
C SER A 430 42.16 -6.28 -0.06
N ILE A 431 42.62 -5.12 0.40
CA ILE A 431 43.81 -4.44 -0.07
C ILE A 431 44.73 -4.28 1.16
N PRO A 432 45.64 -5.23 1.42
CA PRO A 432 46.49 -5.22 2.61
C PRO A 432 47.26 -3.91 2.75
N GLY A 433 47.19 -3.28 3.93
CA GLY A 433 47.86 -2.01 4.20
C GLY A 433 47.28 -0.80 3.45
N ALA A 434 46.05 -0.88 2.93
CA ALA A 434 45.43 0.24 2.23
C ALA A 434 45.17 1.45 3.13
N SER A 435 45.50 2.64 2.64
CA SER A 435 44.98 3.89 3.18
C SER A 435 43.57 4.20 2.65
N ILE A 436 42.90 5.20 3.22
CA ILE A 436 41.59 5.71 2.75
C ILE A 436 41.68 6.17 1.29
N LEU A 437 42.81 6.75 0.89
CA LEU A 437 43.04 7.21 -0.48
C LEU A 437 43.18 6.02 -1.44
N ASP A 438 43.84 4.94 -1.03
CA ASP A 438 43.96 3.73 -1.84
C ASP A 438 42.60 3.07 -2.06
N ILE A 439 41.76 3.05 -1.01
CA ILE A 439 40.38 2.56 -1.10
C ILE A 439 39.57 3.40 -2.07
N SER A 440 39.70 4.73 -2.00
CA SER A 440 39.02 5.67 -2.91
C SER A 440 39.42 5.42 -4.38
N ARG A 441 40.71 5.24 -4.67
CA ARG A 441 41.21 4.93 -6.02
C ARG A 441 40.69 3.58 -6.52
N ASN A 442 40.67 2.57 -5.66
CA ASN A 442 40.17 1.24 -6.02
C ASN A 442 38.65 1.25 -6.26
N LEU A 443 37.90 2.05 -5.52
CA LEU A 443 36.46 2.24 -5.76
C LEU A 443 36.18 2.84 -7.14
N ILE A 444 37.01 3.78 -7.61
CA ILE A 444 36.88 4.35 -8.97
C ILE A 444 37.02 3.24 -10.04
N ASN A 445 38.00 2.36 -9.88
CA ASN A 445 38.22 1.25 -10.81
C ASN A 445 37.13 0.16 -10.69
N LEU A 446 36.66 -0.10 -9.46
CA LEU A 446 35.61 -1.09 -9.21
C LEU A 446 34.26 -0.62 -9.77
N ALA A 447 33.93 0.66 -9.67
CA ALA A 447 32.70 1.22 -10.24
C ALA A 447 32.58 1.00 -11.75
N GLN A 448 33.71 0.84 -12.46
CA GLN A 448 33.72 0.54 -13.90
C GLN A 448 33.39 -0.92 -14.24
N SER A 449 33.48 -1.84 -13.27
CA SER A 449 33.43 -3.29 -13.52
C SER A 449 32.49 -4.07 -12.59
N VAL A 450 32.06 -3.46 -11.49
CA VAL A 450 31.25 -4.05 -10.43
C VAL A 450 30.17 -3.08 -10.00
N SER A 451 28.97 -3.60 -9.72
CA SER A 451 27.94 -2.84 -9.02
C SER A 451 27.33 -3.64 -7.88
N CYS A 452 26.83 -2.94 -6.86
CA CYS A 452 26.34 -3.57 -5.64
C CYS A 452 25.16 -2.82 -5.01
N ILE A 453 24.33 -3.56 -4.28
CA ILE A 453 23.20 -3.00 -3.51
C ILE A 453 23.74 -2.44 -2.19
N PHE A 454 24.56 -3.22 -1.50
CA PHE A 454 25.19 -2.82 -0.25
C PHE A 454 26.70 -2.69 -0.43
N LEU A 455 27.25 -1.50 -0.15
CA LEU A 455 28.68 -1.24 -0.15
C LEU A 455 29.18 -1.08 1.27
N TYR A 456 30.00 -2.02 1.73
CA TYR A 456 30.64 -1.99 3.03
C TYR A 456 32.09 -1.55 2.88
N ILE A 457 32.51 -0.61 3.71
CA ILE A 457 33.85 -0.03 3.68
C ILE A 457 34.46 -0.17 5.06
N HIS A 458 35.56 -0.90 5.16
CA HIS A 458 36.37 -1.01 6.37
C HIS A 458 37.80 -0.61 6.09
N VAL A 459 38.26 0.48 6.68
CA VAL A 459 39.64 0.94 6.52
C VAL A 459 40.16 1.28 7.90
N GLY A 460 41.19 0.57 8.35
CA GLY A 460 41.93 0.93 9.54
C GLY A 460 42.71 2.22 9.35
N ILE A 461 43.42 2.62 10.41
CA ILE A 461 44.38 3.73 10.33
C ILE A 461 45.75 3.08 10.27
N ASN A 462 46.47 3.25 9.16
CA ASN A 462 47.87 2.85 9.06
C ASN A 462 48.72 3.80 9.91
N VAL A 463 48.95 3.44 11.18
CA VAL A 463 49.71 4.26 12.11
C VAL A 463 51.18 3.85 12.05
N ASN A 464 52.06 4.76 11.62
CA ASN A 464 53.48 4.64 11.94
C ASN A 464 53.65 4.89 13.44
N ARG A 465 54.25 3.93 14.16
CA ARG A 465 54.39 3.94 15.64
C ARG A 465 55.21 5.11 16.19
N THR A 466 55.89 5.87 15.34
CA THR A 466 56.69 7.04 15.71
C THR A 466 55.84 8.31 15.56
N HIS A 467 55.25 8.76 16.67
CA HIS A 467 54.57 10.05 16.87
C HIS A 467 53.71 10.56 15.70
N PHE A 468 52.42 10.20 15.72
CA PHE A 468 51.42 10.74 14.81
C PHE A 468 51.14 12.22 15.14
N GLU A 469 51.70 13.16 14.37
CA GLU A 469 51.50 14.61 14.55
C GLU A 469 50.05 15.02 14.18
N PHE A 470 49.60 16.19 14.65
CA PHE A 470 48.25 16.73 14.36
C PHE A 470 47.98 16.81 12.84
N GLU A 471 49.03 17.03 12.04
CA GLU A 471 48.97 17.08 10.59
C GLU A 471 48.50 15.77 9.95
N GLN A 472 48.85 14.61 10.51
CA GLN A 472 48.45 13.30 9.96
C GLN A 472 46.95 13.02 10.20
N LEU A 473 46.37 13.51 11.31
CA LEU A 473 44.93 13.41 11.58
C LEU A 473 44.13 14.34 10.66
N ALA A 474 44.65 15.55 10.43
CA ALA A 474 44.06 16.48 9.47
C ALA A 474 44.09 15.92 8.03
N GLN A 475 45.19 15.26 7.64
CA GLN A 475 45.27 14.58 6.36
C GLN A 475 44.27 13.41 6.26
N CYS A 476 44.15 12.60 7.31
CA CYS A 476 43.18 11.52 7.38
C CYS A 476 41.73 12.03 7.15
N PHE A 477 41.36 13.18 7.72
CA PHE A 477 40.04 13.78 7.49
C PHE A 477 39.85 14.31 6.07
N ARG A 478 40.89 14.89 5.46
CA ARG A 478 40.84 15.27 4.03
C ARG A 478 40.63 14.05 3.13
N ASP A 479 41.29 12.94 3.43
CA ASP A 479 41.13 11.70 2.66
C ASP A 479 39.70 11.13 2.79
N PHE A 480 39.05 11.30 3.94
CA PHE A 480 37.63 10.95 4.10
C PHE A 480 36.70 11.83 3.27
N ASP A 481 36.99 13.12 3.08
CA ASP A 481 36.21 13.97 2.18
C ASP A 481 36.35 13.52 0.72
N ILE A 482 37.54 13.07 0.31
CA ILE A 482 37.77 12.49 -1.03
C ILE A 482 36.95 11.21 -1.19
N LEU A 483 37.02 10.29 -0.21
CA LEU A 483 36.21 9.08 -0.20
C LEU A 483 34.72 9.42 -0.30
N ARG A 484 34.27 10.44 0.44
CA ARG A 484 32.86 10.85 0.43
C ARG A 484 32.41 11.25 -0.97
N ASN A 485 33.20 12.05 -1.67
CA ASN A 485 32.87 12.50 -3.01
C ASN A 485 32.82 11.32 -3.99
N VAL A 486 33.81 10.42 -3.95
CA VAL A 486 33.82 9.20 -4.78
C VAL A 486 32.56 8.36 -4.56
N LEU A 487 32.13 8.19 -3.31
CA LEU A 487 30.94 7.41 -2.97
C LEU A 487 29.65 8.07 -3.46
N ASN A 488 29.51 9.37 -3.24
CA ASN A 488 28.34 10.13 -3.70
C ASN A 488 28.25 10.19 -5.23
N ASP A 489 29.38 10.20 -5.93
CA ASP A 489 29.40 10.28 -7.40
C ASP A 489 29.17 8.90 -8.04
N LEU A 490 29.91 7.89 -7.60
CA LEU A 490 29.98 6.59 -8.28
C LEU A 490 29.05 5.53 -7.68
N PHE A 491 28.66 5.67 -6.41
CA PHE A 491 27.87 4.67 -5.68
C PHE A 491 26.57 5.25 -5.10
N LYS A 492 26.03 6.32 -5.70
CA LYS A 492 24.77 6.98 -5.29
C LYS A 492 23.54 6.07 -5.18
N SER A 493 23.56 4.93 -5.88
CA SER A 493 22.46 3.95 -5.89
C SER A 493 22.68 2.78 -4.93
N SER A 494 23.81 2.74 -4.22
CA SER A 494 24.14 1.73 -3.23
C SER A 494 23.86 2.26 -1.83
N THR A 495 23.38 1.39 -0.93
CA THR A 495 23.35 1.69 0.50
C THR A 495 24.75 1.52 1.07
N ILE A 496 25.29 2.59 1.64
CA ILE A 496 26.67 2.63 2.12
C ILE A 496 26.72 2.32 3.63
N PHE A 497 27.59 1.38 3.98
CA PHE A 497 27.94 1.01 5.35
C PHE A 497 29.40 1.33 5.62
N LEU A 498 29.65 2.25 6.53
CA LEU A 498 30.97 2.50 7.06
C LEU A 498 31.18 1.64 8.29
N SER A 499 32.31 0.94 8.36
CA SER A 499 32.71 0.20 9.54
C SER A 499 33.59 1.06 10.43
N SER A 500 33.32 1.07 11.74
CA SER A 500 34.17 1.74 12.73
C SER A 500 35.55 1.10 12.75
N VAL A 501 36.59 1.93 12.82
CA VAL A 501 37.97 1.49 13.04
C VAL A 501 38.06 0.72 14.37
N LEU A 502 38.70 -0.44 14.34
CA LEU A 502 38.89 -1.29 15.51
C LEU A 502 39.88 -0.66 16.49
N LYS A 503 39.67 -0.88 17.78
CA LYS A 503 40.62 -0.49 18.83
C LYS A 503 41.80 -1.47 18.86
N THR A 504 42.98 -0.96 19.17
CA THR A 504 44.23 -1.72 19.33
C THR A 504 44.52 -1.99 20.81
N SER A 505 45.59 -2.72 21.13
CA SER A 505 46.08 -2.83 22.52
C SER A 505 46.74 -1.54 23.04
N GLU A 506 47.17 -0.65 22.15
CA GLU A 506 47.87 0.61 22.50
C GLU A 506 46.88 1.75 22.83
N VAL A 507 47.02 2.35 24.02
CA VAL A 507 46.10 3.39 24.55
C VAL A 507 46.16 4.70 23.74
N ASP A 508 47.34 5.13 23.34
CA ASP A 508 47.54 6.38 22.60
C ASP A 508 46.95 6.33 21.18
N ILE A 509 46.97 5.15 20.56
CA ILE A 509 46.31 4.90 19.27
C ILE A 509 44.78 4.92 19.45
N ASN A 510 44.27 4.33 20.53
CA ASN A 510 42.83 4.25 20.79
C ASN A 510 42.13 5.60 21.00
N ALA A 511 42.83 6.60 21.55
CA ALA A 511 42.32 7.96 21.65
C ALA A 511 42.06 8.57 20.26
N ARG A 512 42.95 8.29 19.30
CA ARG A 512 42.86 8.78 17.91
C ARG A 512 41.82 8.00 17.11
N VAL A 513 41.77 6.68 17.27
CA VAL A 513 40.71 5.82 16.73
C VAL A 513 39.33 6.33 17.16
N SER A 514 39.19 6.76 18.41
CA SER A 514 37.93 7.33 18.91
C SER A 514 37.55 8.63 18.20
N LEU A 515 38.52 9.49 17.88
CA LEU A 515 38.28 10.73 17.13
C LEU A 515 37.90 10.44 15.67
N VAL A 516 38.58 9.49 15.01
CA VAL A 516 38.26 9.05 13.64
C VAL A 516 36.87 8.43 13.58
N ASN A 517 36.52 7.56 14.53
CA ASN A 517 35.18 6.96 14.60
C ASN A 517 34.08 8.01 14.86
N LYS A 518 34.37 9.07 15.61
CA LYS A 518 33.45 10.21 15.76
C LYS A 518 33.26 10.96 14.43
N ASN A 519 34.33 11.13 13.65
CA ASN A 519 34.24 11.74 12.33
C ASN A 519 33.46 10.87 11.34
N LEU A 520 33.71 9.55 11.31
CA LEU A 520 32.95 8.58 10.53
C LEU A 520 31.45 8.63 10.87
N ALA A 521 31.09 8.73 12.15
CA ALA A 521 29.71 8.87 12.59
C ALA A 521 29.05 10.16 12.06
N ARG A 522 29.78 11.28 12.09
CA ARG A 522 29.30 12.56 11.52
C ARG A 522 29.11 12.47 10.01
N MET A 523 30.09 11.88 9.31
CA MET A 523 30.04 11.70 7.87
C MET A 523 28.88 10.79 7.45
N ALA A 524 28.68 9.67 8.15
CA ALA A 524 27.57 8.77 7.89
C ALA A 524 26.22 9.47 8.08
N SER A 525 26.05 10.20 9.19
CA SER A 525 24.84 10.96 9.47
C SER A 525 24.56 12.03 8.40
N ALA A 526 25.58 12.77 7.97
CA ALA A 526 25.46 13.84 6.99
C ALA A 526 25.09 13.35 5.57
N ASN A 527 25.36 12.08 5.24
CA ASN A 527 25.13 11.51 3.91
C ASN A 527 24.06 10.39 3.90
N SER A 528 23.31 10.23 4.99
CA SER A 528 22.32 9.15 5.16
C SER A 528 22.92 7.73 4.97
N TRP A 529 24.15 7.53 5.44
CA TRP A 529 24.82 6.24 5.46
C TRP A 529 24.74 5.59 6.84
N TYR A 530 25.03 4.28 6.89
CA TYR A 530 25.03 3.53 8.13
C TYR A 530 26.44 3.40 8.69
N LEU A 531 26.59 3.51 10.01
CA LEU A 531 27.84 3.23 10.72
C LEU A 531 27.70 1.94 11.52
N ILE A 532 28.57 0.97 11.25
CA ILE A 532 28.67 -0.30 11.98
C ILE A 532 29.66 -0.11 13.11
N ARG A 533 29.23 -0.35 14.35
CA ARG A 533 30.08 -0.25 15.54
C ARG A 533 30.45 -1.63 16.04
N HIS A 534 31.73 -1.87 16.25
CA HIS A 534 32.25 -3.17 16.69
C HIS A 534 32.47 -3.20 18.21
N ASN A 535 31.44 -2.89 18.99
CA ASN A 535 31.53 -2.76 20.46
C ASN A 535 31.84 -4.10 21.17
N ASN A 536 31.60 -5.23 20.51
CA ASN A 536 31.85 -6.58 21.00
C ASN A 536 33.26 -7.11 20.71
N ILE A 537 34.12 -6.32 20.03
CA ILE A 537 35.51 -6.65 19.72
C ILE A 537 36.42 -5.86 20.67
N GLY A 538 37.16 -6.60 21.52
CA GLY A 538 38.10 -6.04 22.50
C GLY A 538 39.54 -6.51 22.30
N SER A 539 40.44 -6.16 23.23
CA SER A 539 41.87 -6.52 23.16
C SER A 539 42.13 -8.03 23.13
N VAL A 540 41.26 -8.82 23.77
CA VAL A 540 41.30 -10.30 23.78
C VAL A 540 40.99 -10.93 22.42
N ASP A 541 40.41 -10.16 21.51
CA ASP A 541 40.06 -10.59 20.15
C ASP A 541 41.19 -10.30 19.14
N LEU A 542 42.33 -9.77 19.61
CA LEU A 542 43.50 -9.43 18.80
C LEU A 542 44.63 -10.47 18.97
N ALA A 543 45.29 -10.84 17.89
CA ALA A 543 46.38 -11.83 17.87
C ALA A 543 47.75 -11.21 18.23
N ASP A 544 48.02 -9.98 17.78
CA ASP A 544 49.30 -9.28 17.95
C ASP A 544 49.11 -7.83 18.41
N GLY A 545 47.93 -7.53 18.98
CA GLY A 545 47.55 -6.18 19.42
C GLY A 545 46.97 -5.28 18.32
N THR A 546 46.98 -5.71 17.05
CA THR A 546 46.43 -4.95 15.92
C THR A 546 45.57 -5.80 14.96
N HIS A 547 45.96 -7.04 14.69
CA HIS A 547 45.22 -7.98 13.85
C HIS A 547 44.24 -8.82 14.67
N LEU A 548 43.10 -9.16 14.09
CA LEU A 548 42.11 -10.03 14.73
C LEU A 548 42.60 -11.48 14.81
N ASN A 549 42.35 -12.14 15.94
CA ASN A 549 42.41 -13.59 16.05
C ASN A 549 41.12 -14.22 15.48
N GLU A 550 41.03 -15.56 15.44
CA GLU A 550 39.88 -16.26 14.86
C GLU A 550 38.53 -15.94 15.53
N VAL A 551 38.53 -15.59 16.82
CA VAL A 551 37.33 -15.19 17.55
C VAL A 551 36.93 -13.77 17.15
N GLY A 552 37.88 -12.86 17.09
CA GLY A 552 37.67 -11.48 16.61
C GLY A 552 37.18 -11.42 15.18
N ALA A 553 37.74 -12.23 14.28
CA ALA A 553 37.32 -12.31 12.89
C ALA A 553 35.87 -12.78 12.75
N ARG A 554 35.44 -13.76 13.56
CA ARG A 554 34.05 -14.24 13.59
C ARG A 554 33.09 -13.18 14.09
N LYS A 555 33.44 -12.46 15.16
CA LYS A 555 32.62 -11.34 15.68
C LYS A 555 32.49 -10.21 14.66
N LEU A 556 33.58 -9.89 13.96
CA LEU A 556 33.58 -8.89 12.90
C LEU A 556 32.62 -9.28 11.77
N LEU A 557 32.70 -10.53 11.30
CA LEU A 557 31.79 -11.06 10.29
C LEU A 557 30.33 -11.01 10.76
N GLN A 558 30.06 -11.43 12.00
CA GLN A 558 28.72 -11.38 12.59
C GLN A 558 28.16 -9.94 12.61
N ASN A 559 28.98 -8.95 12.98
CA ASN A 559 28.57 -7.54 12.98
C ASN A 559 28.22 -7.01 11.57
N PHE A 560 28.89 -7.51 10.53
CA PHE A 560 28.54 -7.17 9.15
C PHE A 560 27.21 -7.81 8.71
N LEU A 561 26.92 -9.03 9.18
CA LEU A 561 25.74 -9.82 8.78
C LEU A 561 24.47 -9.51 9.59
N GLU A 562 24.58 -9.06 10.85
CA GLU A 562 23.42 -8.80 11.72
C GLU A 562 22.51 -7.63 11.28
N LEU A 563 22.93 -6.86 10.27
CA LEU A 563 22.14 -5.77 9.67
C LEU A 563 21.07 -6.23 8.67
N GLU A 564 21.02 -7.51 8.29
CA GLU A 564 19.92 -8.07 7.48
C GLU A 564 18.59 -8.25 8.27
N LYS A 565 18.59 -7.95 9.58
CA LYS A 565 17.43 -8.07 10.47
C LYS A 565 16.77 -6.74 10.87
N LEU A 566 17.30 -5.61 10.38
CA LEU A 566 16.74 -4.26 10.53
C LEU A 566 16.07 -3.84 9.21
#